data_AF-A0A538LN01-F1
#
_entry.id   AF-A0A538LN01-F1
#
_cell.length_a   1.000
_cell.length_b   1.000
_cell.length_c   1.000
_cell.angle_alpha   90.00
_cell.angle_beta   90.00
_cell.angle_gamma   90.00
#
_symmetry.space_group_name_H-M   'P 1'
#
loop_
_entity.id
_entity.type
_entity.pdbx_description
1 polymer ?
#
loop_
_entity_poly.entity_id
_entity_poly.type
_entity_poly.pdbx_seq_one_letter_code
_entity_poly.pdbx_strand_id
1 'polypeptide(L)'
;MARTRASSREARRAYGLQFHLEASAQLARTWLEVPAYAAEATQALGPAARAVLAGDLGALDRTTPLARELFGRWIERALSVASA
;
A
#
# COMPACT_ATOMS: atom_id res chain seq x y z
N MET A 1 -28.64 15.55 2.24
CA MET A 1 -28.44 15.49 0.77
C MET A 1 -27.49 14.35 0.45
N ALA A 2 -27.85 13.55 -0.55
CA ALA A 2 -27.30 12.23 -0.83
C ALA A 2 -25.84 12.27 -1.29
N ARG A 3 -24.99 11.41 -0.70
CA ARG A 3 -23.71 11.03 -1.31
C ARG A 3 -24.00 10.00 -2.39
N THR A 4 -24.08 10.45 -3.64
CA THR A 4 -24.11 9.56 -4.80
C THR A 4 -22.82 8.76 -4.82
N ARG A 5 -22.86 7.49 -4.39
CA ARG A 5 -21.82 6.54 -4.81
C ARG A 5 -22.02 6.35 -6.30
N ALA A 6 -21.07 6.80 -7.11
CA ALA A 6 -20.95 6.36 -8.48
C ALA A 6 -20.73 4.84 -8.46
N SER A 7 -21.82 4.09 -8.57
CA SER A 7 -21.79 2.64 -8.79
C SER A 7 -21.46 2.45 -10.27
N SER A 8 -20.17 2.43 -10.61
CA SER A 8 -19.78 1.87 -11.90
C SER A 8 -20.18 0.39 -11.90
N ARG A 9 -21.10 0.02 -12.79
CA ARG A 9 -21.45 -1.39 -13.06
C ARG A 9 -20.30 -2.19 -13.69
N GLU A 10 -19.07 -1.66 -13.69
CA GLU A 10 -17.95 -2.14 -14.52
C GLU A 10 -16.86 -2.88 -13.75
N ALA A 11 -16.80 -2.83 -12.42
CA ALA A 11 -15.83 -3.65 -11.69
C ALA A 11 -16.51 -4.88 -11.09
N ARG A 12 -16.85 -5.89 -11.91
CA ARG A 12 -17.28 -7.20 -11.37
C ARG A 12 -16.21 -7.83 -10.46
N ARG A 13 -14.96 -7.36 -10.54
CA ARG A 13 -13.83 -7.76 -9.69
C ARG A 13 -12.86 -6.58 -9.49
N ALA A 14 -12.87 -5.98 -8.31
CA ALA A 14 -11.85 -5.04 -7.87
C ALA A 14 -11.32 -5.49 -6.50
N TYR A 15 -10.00 -5.41 -6.33
CA TYR A 15 -9.31 -5.83 -5.12
C TYR A 15 -8.46 -4.66 -4.62
N GLY A 16 -8.43 -4.45 -3.30
CA GLY A 16 -7.63 -3.41 -2.66
C GLY A 16 -6.78 -4.01 -1.53
N LEU A 17 -5.56 -3.51 -1.41
CA LEU A 17 -4.67 -3.80 -0.27
C LEU A 17 -4.48 -2.50 0.50
N GLN A 18 -4.60 -2.58 1.82
CA GLN A 18 -4.47 -1.40 2.69
C GLN A 18 -3.00 -1.06 3.00
N PHE A 19 -2.09 -2.01 2.80
CA PHE A 19 -0.65 -1.86 3.04
C PHE A 19 0.13 -1.84 1.72
N HIS A 20 1.27 -1.15 1.72
CA HIS A 20 2.13 -0.96 0.56
C HIS A 20 3.27 -2.00 0.54
N LEU A 21 2.95 -3.22 0.14
CA LEU A 21 3.93 -4.30 0.06
C LEU A 21 5.04 -4.01 -0.98
N GLU A 22 4.69 -3.22 -2.00
CA GLU A 22 5.52 -2.75 -3.10
C GLU A 22 6.48 -1.62 -2.74
N ALA A 23 6.32 -0.99 -1.57
CA ALA A 23 7.13 0.14 -1.18
C ALA A 23 8.56 -0.29 -0.84
N SER A 24 9.53 0.30 -1.54
CA SER A 24 10.95 0.14 -1.20
C SER A 24 11.33 1.00 0.02
N ALA A 25 12.46 0.66 0.65
CA ALA A 25 13.03 1.50 1.70
C ALA A 25 13.24 2.96 1.23
N GLN A 26 13.69 3.14 -0.01
CA GLN A 26 13.90 4.47 -0.60
C GLN A 26 12.59 5.25 -0.72
N LEU A 27 11.51 4.63 -1.23
CA LEU A 27 10.22 5.29 -1.38
C LEU A 27 9.65 5.69 0.00
N ALA A 28 9.72 4.78 0.97
CA ALA A 28 9.25 5.05 2.32
C ALA A 28 10.04 6.19 3.01
N ARG A 29 11.34 6.37 2.71
CA ARG A 29 12.08 7.57 3.17
C ARG A 29 11.45 8.85 2.65
N THR A 30 11.05 8.89 1.38
CA THR A 30 10.43 10.10 0.81
C THR A 30 9.11 10.45 1.50
N TRP A 31 8.35 9.44 1.94
CA TRP A 31 7.10 9.63 2.66
C TRP A 31 7.32 10.23 4.06
N LEU A 32 8.40 9.85 4.75
CA LEU A 32 8.75 10.44 6.06
C LEU A 32 9.08 11.94 5.98
N GLU A 33 9.42 12.45 4.79
CA GLU A 33 9.65 13.88 4.54
C GLU A 33 8.38 14.66 4.20
N VAL A 34 7.26 13.98 3.93
CA VAL A 34 5.99 14.65 3.65
C VAL A 34 5.38 15.15 4.97
N PRO A 35 5.16 16.47 5.15
CA PRO A 35 4.69 17.01 6.42
C PRO A 35 3.35 16.44 6.88
N ALA A 36 2.42 16.19 5.96
CA ALA A 36 1.13 15.59 6.26
C ALA A 36 1.29 14.17 6.84
N TYR A 37 2.14 13.33 6.24
CA TYR A 37 2.36 11.97 6.69
C TYR A 37 3.13 11.92 8.01
N ALA A 38 4.08 12.82 8.22
CA ALA A 38 4.77 12.96 9.50
C ALA A 38 3.80 13.36 10.63
N ALA A 39 2.84 14.24 10.34
CA ALA A 39 1.80 14.62 11.29
C ALA A 39 0.87 13.45 11.62
N GLU A 40 0.39 12.72 10.61
CA GLU A 40 -0.43 11.52 10.79
C GLU A 40 0.31 10.43 11.59
N ALA A 41 1.57 10.17 11.24
CA ALA A 41 2.41 9.20 11.96
C ALA A 41 2.62 9.62 13.42
N THR A 42 2.80 10.91 13.69
CA THR A 42 2.92 11.44 15.06
C THR A 42 1.62 11.30 15.84
N GLN A 43 0.46 11.51 15.20
CA GLN A 43 -0.84 11.30 15.83
C GLN A 43 -1.09 9.82 16.17
N ALA A 44 -0.66 8.91 15.30
CA ALA A 44 -0.90 7.48 15.46
C ALA A 44 0.11 6.79 16.41
N LEU A 45 1.40 7.15 16.34
CA LEU A 45 2.51 6.44 17.00
C LEU A 45 3.24 7.31 18.04
N GLY A 46 2.85 8.58 18.18
CA GLY A 46 3.44 9.54 19.12
C GLY A 46 4.67 10.29 18.58
N PRO A 47 5.30 11.15 19.41
CA PRO A 47 6.38 12.05 18.97
C PRO A 47 7.62 11.36 18.38
N ALA A 48 7.85 10.08 18.74
CA ALA A 48 8.98 9.30 18.24
C ALA A 48 8.71 8.58 16.91
N ALA A 49 7.52 8.74 16.31
CA ALA A 49 7.07 7.99 15.14
C ALA A 49 8.09 7.97 14.00
N ARG A 50 8.64 9.13 13.64
CA ARG A 50 9.60 9.25 12.53
C ARG A 50 10.89 8.45 12.79
N ALA A 51 11.40 8.47 14.02
CA ALA A 51 12.63 7.73 14.37
C ALA A 51 12.39 6.22 14.36
N VAL A 52 11.26 5.77 14.89
CA VAL A 52 10.84 4.36 14.87
C VAL A 52 10.70 3.86 13.43
N LEU A 53 9.90 4.56 12.62
CA LEU A 53 9.67 4.18 11.22
C LEU A 53 10.95 4.22 10.38
N ALA A 54 11.84 5.19 10.61
CA ALA A 54 13.13 5.27 9.92
C ALA A 54 14.04 4.07 10.26
N GLY A 55 14.00 3.57 11.50
CA GLY A 55 14.74 2.39 11.94
C GLY A 55 14.28 1.11 11.24
N ASP A 56 12.99 1.02 10.91
CA ASP A 56 12.40 -0.17 10.30
C ASP A 56 12.55 -0.24 8.78
N LEU A 57 12.93 0.85 8.11
CA LEU A 57 12.97 0.90 6.64
C LEU A 57 13.88 -0.16 6.01
N GLY A 58 14.96 -0.54 6.68
CA GLY A 58 15.86 -1.60 6.19
C GLY A 58 15.20 -2.96 6.08
N ALA A 59 14.06 -3.19 6.75
CA ALA A 59 13.29 -4.42 6.62
C ALA A 59 12.45 -4.48 5.34
N LEU A 60 12.13 -3.35 4.71
CA LEU A 60 11.19 -3.27 3.58
C LEU A 60 11.72 -3.92 2.30
N ASP A 61 13.04 -3.90 2.06
CA ASP A 61 13.58 -4.54 0.85
C ASP A 61 13.33 -6.07 0.83
N ARG A 62 13.08 -6.66 2.01
CA ARG A 62 12.69 -8.08 2.15
C ARG A 62 11.26 -8.36 1.70
N THR A 63 10.40 -7.35 1.56
CA THR A 63 9.00 -7.52 1.12
C THR A 63 8.87 -7.48 -0.40
N THR A 64 9.88 -6.99 -1.12
CA THR A 64 9.84 -6.88 -2.59
C THR A 64 9.65 -8.24 -3.30
N PRO A 65 10.35 -9.33 -2.92
CA PRO A 65 10.08 -10.65 -3.50
C PRO A 65 8.64 -11.12 -3.25
N LEU A 66 8.11 -10.88 -2.05
CA LEU A 66 6.74 -11.24 -1.69
C LEU A 66 5.72 -10.43 -2.49
N ALA A 67 5.95 -9.13 -2.71
CA ALA A 67 5.12 -8.30 -3.58
C ALA A 67 5.05 -8.87 -5.00
N ARG A 68 6.21 -9.22 -5.57
CA ARG A 68 6.30 -9.78 -6.93
C ARG A 68 5.51 -11.09 -7.04
N GLU A 69 5.67 -11.98 -6.07
CA GLU A 69 4.95 -13.25 -6.04
C GLU A 69 3.44 -13.04 -5.89
N LEU A 70 3.02 -12.22 -4.93
CA LEU A 70 1.61 -11.93 -4.66
C LEU A 70 0.92 -11.34 -5.89
N PHE A 71 1.50 -10.28 -6.46
CA PHE A 71 0.92 -9.60 -7.62
C PHE A 71 0.97 -10.47 -8.86
N GLY A 72 2.05 -11.21 -9.10
CA GLY A 72 2.14 -12.16 -10.21
C GLY A 72 1.03 -13.20 -10.15
N ARG A 73 0.89 -13.89 -9.01
CA ARG A 73 -0.17 -14.89 -8.78
C ARG A 73 -1.57 -14.28 -8.86
N TRP A 74 -1.74 -13.03 -8.43
CA TRP A 74 -3.02 -12.34 -8.51
C TRP A 74 -3.39 -12.01 -9.96
N ILE A 75 -2.45 -11.48 -10.76
CA ILE A 75 -2.66 -11.19 -12.19
C ILE A 75 -3.02 -12.47 -12.94
N GLU A 76 -2.26 -13.56 -12.75
CA GLU A 76 -2.54 -14.86 -13.37
C GLU A 76 -3.96 -15.34 -13.07
N ARG A 77 -4.41 -15.25 -11.81
CA ARG A 77 -5.77 -15.64 -11.41
C ARG A 77 -6.83 -14.68 -11.94
N ALA A 78 -6.59 -13.39 -11.86
CA ALA A 78 -7.53 -12.37 -12.32
C ALA A 78 -7.78 -12.48 -13.83
N LEU A 79 -6.73 -12.78 -14.61
CA LEU A 79 -6.79 -12.96 -16.06
C LEU A 79 -7.30 -14.35 -16.48
N SER A 80 -6.93 -15.44 -15.80
CA SER A 80 -7.40 -16.80 -16.13
C SER A 80 -8.91 -17.00 -15.89
N VAL A 81 -9.48 -16.33 -14.88
CA VAL A 81 -10.95 -16.33 -14.67
C VAL A 81 -11.66 -15.32 -15.59
N ALA A 82 -10.93 -14.60 -16.45
CA ALA A 82 -11.51 -13.75 -17.50
C ALA A 82 -11.55 -14.43 -18.87
N SER A 83 -10.87 -15.58 -19.04
CA SER A 83 -10.78 -16.36 -20.28
C SER A 83 -11.69 -17.61 -20.32
N ALA A 84 -12.70 -17.69 -19.46
CA ALA A 84 -13.71 -18.74 -19.42
C ALA A 84 -15.11 -18.12 -19.47
#